data_AF-A0A2W0BKI7-F1
#
_entry.id   AF-A0A2W0BKI7-F1
#
_cell.length_a   1.000
_cell.length_b   1.000
_cell.length_c   1.000
_cell.angle_alpha   90.00
_cell.angle_beta   90.00
_cell.angle_gamma   90.00
#
_symmetry.space_group_name_H-M   'P 1'
#
loop_
_entity.id
_entity.type
_entity.pdbx_description
1 polymer ?
#
loop_
_entity_poly.entity_id
_entity_poly.type
_entity_poly.pdbx_seq_one_letter_code
_entity_poly.pdbx_strand_id
1 'polypeptide(L)'
;DYKTDIMAEQLAGQWYANLTGLGEIVPAEMRRSTLQHVFDFNVMKFQNGTMGAVNGIAANGDLLHENEQVEEVWTGTTFGVASHMLSEGMRDQAFKTAEGVYNVVWKDRGYFFRTPEAYDSRGLYRASMYMRPGSIWSMEMTGNQRQTLAESKPSGK
;
A
#
# COMPACT_ATOMS: atom_id res chain seq x y z
N ASP A 1 23.07 5.67 1.99
CA ASP A 1 23.27 4.46 1.18
C ASP A 1 22.03 3.61 1.43
N TYR A 2 20.96 3.77 0.63
CA TYR A 2 19.59 3.28 0.93
C TYR A 2 19.41 1.76 0.79
N LYS A 3 20.51 1.00 0.72
CA LYS A 3 20.51 -0.42 0.31
C LYS A 3 19.74 -1.33 1.27
N THR A 4 19.52 -0.87 2.49
CA THR A 4 18.87 -1.64 3.57
C THR A 4 17.51 -1.07 3.97
N ASP A 5 17.11 0.07 3.42
CA ASP A 5 15.86 0.72 3.81
C ASP A 5 14.65 0.01 3.19
N ILE A 6 13.52 0.11 3.86
CA ILE A 6 12.30 -0.59 3.47
C ILE A 6 11.41 0.39 2.71
N MET A 7 11.33 0.20 1.38
CA MET A 7 10.41 0.95 0.52
C MET A 7 9.03 0.31 0.53
N ALA A 8 7.99 1.11 0.77
CA ALA A 8 6.61 0.62 0.88
C ALA A 8 6.13 -0.13 -0.37
N GLU A 9 6.44 0.39 -1.57
CA GLU A 9 6.03 -0.19 -2.85
C GLU A 9 7.14 -0.97 -3.58
N GLN A 10 8.10 -1.55 -2.84
CA GLN A 10 9.25 -2.24 -3.44
C GLN A 10 8.89 -3.39 -4.40
N LEU A 11 7.67 -3.95 -4.30
CA LEU A 11 7.15 -4.99 -5.19
C LEU A 11 6.04 -4.48 -6.15
N ALA A 12 6.08 -3.21 -6.58
CA ALA A 12 5.08 -2.65 -7.51
C ALA A 12 4.95 -3.45 -8.81
N GLY A 13 6.05 -4.00 -9.34
CA GLY A 13 6.02 -4.83 -10.55
C GLY A 13 5.19 -6.11 -10.37
N GLN A 14 5.32 -6.76 -9.21
CA GLN A 14 4.52 -7.94 -8.87
C GLN A 14 3.05 -7.59 -8.62
N TRP A 15 2.77 -6.44 -8.01
CA TRP A 15 1.39 -5.95 -7.86
C TRP A 15 0.68 -5.81 -9.21
N TYR A 16 1.34 -5.19 -10.20
CA TYR A 16 0.79 -5.09 -11.56
C TYR A 16 0.67 -6.46 -12.24
N ALA A 17 1.63 -7.37 -12.04
CA ALA A 17 1.56 -8.72 -12.58
C ALA A 17 0.34 -9.49 -12.05
N ASN A 18 0.02 -9.33 -10.77
CA ASN A 18 -1.19 -9.87 -10.15
C ASN A 18 -2.45 -9.29 -10.82
N LEU A 19 -2.57 -7.94 -10.90
CA LEU A 19 -3.73 -7.27 -11.47
C LEU A 19 -3.99 -7.61 -12.94
N THR A 20 -2.94 -7.91 -13.70
CA THR A 20 -3.02 -8.16 -15.15
C THR A 20 -3.01 -9.64 -15.52
N GLY A 21 -2.89 -10.55 -14.54
CA GLY A 21 -2.81 -11.99 -14.79
C GLY A 21 -1.52 -12.44 -15.48
N LEU A 22 -0.43 -11.66 -15.37
CA LEU A 22 0.89 -12.02 -15.93
C LEU A 22 1.64 -13.08 -15.11
N GLY A 23 1.12 -13.41 -13.93
CA GLY A 23 1.65 -14.47 -13.07
C GLY A 23 2.69 -13.99 -12.08
N GLU A 24 3.52 -14.93 -11.64
CA GLU A 24 4.38 -14.78 -10.47
C GLU A 24 5.83 -14.46 -10.88
N ILE A 25 6.27 -13.22 -10.63
CA ILE A 25 7.65 -12.76 -10.89
C ILE A 25 8.54 -13.09 -9.67
N VAL A 26 8.01 -12.92 -8.46
CA VAL A 26 8.69 -13.13 -7.18
C VAL A 26 8.05 -14.33 -6.47
N PRO A 27 8.82 -15.23 -5.83
CA PRO A 27 8.27 -16.39 -5.10
C PRO A 27 7.22 -16.01 -4.04
N ALA A 28 6.20 -16.84 -3.88
CA ALA A 28 5.04 -16.52 -3.04
C ALA A 28 5.38 -16.29 -1.56
N GLU A 29 6.32 -17.06 -0.99
CA GLU A 29 6.80 -16.81 0.37
C GLU A 29 7.50 -15.45 0.51
N MET A 30 8.26 -15.04 -0.50
CA MET A 30 8.98 -13.75 -0.48
C MET A 30 7.99 -12.59 -0.57
N ARG A 31 6.97 -12.68 -1.43
CA ARG A 31 5.94 -11.64 -1.52
C ARG A 31 5.21 -11.42 -0.21
N ARG A 32 4.70 -12.50 0.40
CA ARG A 32 4.00 -12.43 1.68
C ARG A 32 4.90 -11.92 2.81
N SER A 33 6.14 -12.41 2.87
CA SER A 33 7.12 -11.94 3.85
C SER A 33 7.41 -10.45 3.68
N THR A 34 7.66 -9.98 2.46
CA THR A 34 7.91 -8.57 2.16
C THR A 34 6.71 -7.69 2.49
N LEU A 35 5.49 -8.08 2.11
CA LEU A 35 4.28 -7.31 2.41
C LEU A 35 4.01 -7.26 3.92
N GLN A 36 4.25 -8.36 4.64
CA GLN A 36 4.15 -8.36 6.11
C GLN A 36 5.19 -7.42 6.72
N HIS A 37 6.42 -7.41 6.19
CA HIS A 37 7.47 -6.51 6.66
C HIS A 37 7.12 -5.03 6.40
N VAL A 38 6.57 -4.70 5.22
CA VAL A 38 6.06 -3.36 4.90
C VAL A 38 4.92 -2.97 5.84
N PHE A 39 3.99 -3.88 6.14
CA PHE A 39 2.94 -3.63 7.11
C PHE A 39 3.51 -3.34 8.51
N ASP A 40 4.40 -4.20 9.01
CA ASP A 40 4.95 -4.08 10.35
C ASP A 40 5.80 -2.81 10.53
N PHE A 41 6.48 -2.35 9.47
CA PHE A 41 7.37 -1.19 9.52
C PHE A 41 6.71 0.06 8.95
N ASN A 42 6.50 0.13 7.64
CA ASN A 42 6.03 1.36 6.98
C ASN A 42 4.62 1.77 7.41
N VAL A 43 3.79 0.83 7.89
CA VAL A 43 2.44 1.13 8.40
C VAL A 43 2.46 1.20 9.92
N MET A 44 2.76 0.11 10.61
CA MET A 44 2.56 0.04 12.06
C MET A 44 3.56 0.88 12.86
N LYS A 45 4.82 1.03 12.43
CA LYS A 45 5.77 1.94 13.10
C LYS A 45 5.54 3.40 12.73
N PHE A 46 4.82 3.69 11.64
CA PHE A 46 4.46 5.06 11.28
C PHE A 46 3.11 5.46 11.87
N GLN A 47 3.13 6.30 12.91
CA GLN A 47 1.91 6.83 13.54
C GLN A 47 0.94 5.71 13.95
N ASN A 48 1.47 4.59 14.44
CA ASN A 48 0.69 3.42 14.88
C ASN A 48 -0.29 2.88 13.81
N GLY A 49 0.06 3.01 12.53
CA GLY A 49 -0.76 2.54 11.42
C GLY A 49 -2.03 3.36 11.18
N THR A 50 -2.16 4.58 11.71
CA THR A 50 -3.37 5.40 11.54
C THR A 50 -3.30 6.35 10.36
N MET A 51 -2.19 6.39 9.61
CA MET A 51 -1.94 7.36 8.55
C MET A 51 -1.50 6.75 7.20
N GLY A 52 -1.51 5.43 7.03
CA GLY A 52 -1.12 4.78 5.77
C GLY A 52 0.33 4.28 5.82
N ALA A 53 0.95 4.07 4.65
CA ALA A 53 2.31 3.56 4.54
C ALA A 53 3.30 4.69 4.22
N VAL A 54 4.25 4.98 5.11
CA VAL A 54 5.34 5.91 4.81
C VAL A 54 6.26 5.33 3.74
N ASN A 55 6.71 6.15 2.80
CA ASN A 55 7.42 5.67 1.61
C ASN A 55 8.70 4.90 1.95
N GLY A 56 9.49 5.39 2.89
CA GLY A 56 10.69 4.70 3.36
C GLY A 56 10.84 4.73 4.87
N ILE A 57 11.43 3.67 5.40
CA ILE A 57 11.75 3.54 6.82
C ILE A 57 13.03 2.69 6.94
N ALA A 58 13.88 3.03 7.90
CA ALA A 58 15.14 2.31 8.09
C ALA A 58 14.90 0.86 8.56
N ALA A 59 15.87 -0.03 8.33
CA ALA A 59 15.79 -1.44 8.75
C ALA A 59 15.60 -1.63 10.26
N ASN A 60 16.02 -0.66 11.08
CA ASN A 60 15.79 -0.66 12.53
C ASN A 60 14.40 -0.10 12.91
N GLY A 61 13.70 0.54 11.97
CA GLY A 61 12.40 1.18 12.17
C GLY A 61 12.45 2.68 12.44
N ASP A 62 13.62 3.31 12.38
CA ASP A 62 13.73 4.76 12.48
C ASP A 62 13.17 5.44 11.23
N LEU A 63 12.57 6.61 11.42
CA LEU A 63 12.13 7.45 10.31
C LEU A 63 13.35 8.04 9.61
N LEU A 64 13.28 8.00 8.29
CA LEU A 64 14.28 8.54 7.38
C LEU A 64 14.04 10.05 7.20
N HIS A 65 15.09 10.82 6.97
CA HIS A 65 15.03 12.31 6.90
C HIS A 65 15.89 12.91 5.78
N GLU A 66 16.24 12.08 4.79
CA GLU A 66 17.17 12.48 3.72
C GLU A 66 16.49 13.38 2.68
N ASN A 67 15.17 13.25 2.49
CA ASN A 67 14.38 14.09 1.61
C ASN A 67 12.88 14.01 1.92
N GLU A 68 12.11 14.98 1.43
CA GLU A 68 10.67 15.07 1.71
C GLU A 68 9.89 13.81 1.29
N GLN A 69 10.28 13.15 0.19
CA GLN A 69 9.50 12.01 -0.33
C GLN A 69 9.63 10.78 0.54
N VAL A 70 10.79 10.56 1.20
CA VAL A 70 10.96 9.39 2.07
C VAL A 70 10.14 9.50 3.36
N GLU A 71 9.92 10.74 3.83
CA GLU A 71 9.13 11.08 5.02
C GLU A 71 7.62 11.09 4.80
N GLU A 72 7.19 11.03 3.55
CA GLU A 72 5.79 11.16 3.16
C GLU A 72 5.07 9.83 3.10
N VAL A 73 3.77 9.88 3.37
CA VAL A 73 2.82 8.88 2.89
C VAL A 73 2.28 9.35 1.55
N TRP A 74 2.47 8.56 0.50
CA TRP A 74 1.78 8.78 -0.76
C TRP A 74 0.45 8.02 -0.76
N THR A 75 -0.65 8.73 -0.95
CA THR A 75 -2.01 8.18 -0.81
C THR A 75 -2.26 7.07 -1.82
N GLY A 76 -1.89 7.32 -3.08
CA GLY A 76 -2.05 6.34 -4.15
C GLY A 76 -1.15 5.11 -3.99
N THR A 77 0.09 5.30 -3.51
CA THR A 77 1.01 4.20 -3.18
C THR A 77 0.45 3.35 -2.04
N THR A 78 -0.08 3.97 -0.99
CA THR A 78 -0.72 3.25 0.13
C THR A 78 -1.87 2.36 -0.34
N PHE A 79 -2.73 2.87 -1.22
CA PHE A 79 -3.80 2.05 -1.81
C PHE A 79 -3.28 0.94 -2.73
N GLY A 80 -2.20 1.17 -3.47
CA GLY A 80 -1.54 0.13 -4.27
C GLY A 80 -0.98 -0.99 -3.39
N VAL A 81 -0.30 -0.64 -2.29
CA VAL A 81 0.19 -1.59 -1.28
C VAL A 81 -0.97 -2.37 -0.65
N ALA A 82 -2.06 -1.70 -0.29
CA ALA A 82 -3.26 -2.36 0.23
C ALA A 82 -3.89 -3.33 -0.78
N SER A 83 -3.98 -2.96 -2.07
CA SER A 83 -4.42 -3.85 -3.14
C SER A 83 -3.49 -5.07 -3.29
N HIS A 84 -2.17 -4.87 -3.21
CA HIS A 84 -1.22 -5.98 -3.27
C HIS A 84 -1.39 -6.93 -2.07
N MET A 85 -1.54 -6.40 -0.85
CA MET A 85 -1.86 -7.20 0.34
C MET A 85 -3.14 -8.01 0.15
N LEU A 86 -4.20 -7.42 -0.41
CA LEU A 86 -5.42 -8.17 -0.75
C LEU A 86 -5.15 -9.32 -1.73
N SER A 87 -4.31 -9.11 -2.74
CA SER A 87 -4.03 -10.12 -3.76
C SER A 87 -3.27 -11.32 -3.20
N GLU A 88 -2.57 -11.13 -2.09
CA GLU A 88 -1.87 -12.17 -1.34
C GLU A 88 -2.70 -12.77 -0.20
N GLY A 89 -3.95 -12.32 -0.01
CA GLY A 89 -4.88 -12.81 1.02
C GLY A 89 -4.71 -12.15 2.39
N MET A 90 -3.96 -11.06 2.49
CA MET A 90 -3.68 -10.33 3.74
C MET A 90 -4.76 -9.26 4.00
N ARG A 91 -6.01 -9.71 4.17
CA ARG A 91 -7.18 -8.81 4.20
C ARG A 91 -7.11 -7.77 5.30
N ASP A 92 -6.80 -8.18 6.53
CA ASP A 92 -6.83 -7.27 7.68
C ASP A 92 -5.73 -6.20 7.56
N GLN A 93 -4.51 -6.60 7.16
CA GLN A 93 -3.40 -5.70 6.89
C GLN A 93 -3.74 -4.71 5.78
N ALA A 94 -4.37 -5.18 4.70
CA ALA A 94 -4.77 -4.32 3.58
C ALA A 94 -5.76 -3.24 4.00
N PHE A 95 -6.86 -3.62 4.67
CA PHE A 95 -7.87 -2.66 5.10
C PHE A 95 -7.31 -1.73 6.18
N LYS A 96 -6.44 -2.21 7.08
CA LYS A 96 -5.77 -1.36 8.06
C LYS A 96 -4.87 -0.32 7.40
N THR A 97 -4.11 -0.72 6.39
CA THR A 97 -3.24 0.17 5.61
C THR A 97 -4.05 1.25 4.87
N ALA A 98 -5.14 0.86 4.20
CA ALA A 98 -6.02 1.80 3.49
C ALA A 98 -6.80 2.73 4.44
N GLU A 99 -7.23 2.22 5.61
CA GLU A 99 -7.92 3.00 6.66
C GLU A 99 -7.10 4.21 7.09
N GLY A 100 -5.76 4.11 7.09
CA GLY A 100 -4.91 5.23 7.44
C GLY A 100 -5.07 6.44 6.52
N VAL A 101 -5.21 6.21 5.20
CA VAL A 101 -5.52 7.31 4.26
C VAL A 101 -6.92 7.86 4.51
N TYR A 102 -7.90 6.99 4.79
CA TYR A 102 -9.25 7.43 5.14
C TYR A 102 -9.26 8.34 6.38
N ASN A 103 -8.53 7.98 7.44
CA ASN A 103 -8.43 8.78 8.66
C ASN A 103 -7.90 10.19 8.35
N VAL A 104 -6.76 10.29 7.65
CA VAL A 104 -6.17 11.59 7.34
C VAL A 104 -7.10 12.42 6.45
N VAL A 105 -7.64 11.82 5.39
CA VAL A 105 -8.41 12.54 4.37
C VAL A 105 -9.79 12.96 4.85
N TRP A 106 -10.52 12.04 5.49
CA TRP A 106 -11.94 12.22 5.79
C TRP A 106 -12.22 12.59 7.24
N LYS A 107 -11.37 12.16 8.18
CA LYS A 107 -11.61 12.35 9.62
C LYS A 107 -10.80 13.51 10.20
N ASP A 108 -9.50 13.59 9.90
CA ASP A 108 -8.58 14.41 10.70
C ASP A 108 -8.14 15.72 10.02
N ARG A 109 -8.05 15.77 8.68
CA ARG A 109 -7.49 16.95 7.96
C ARG A 109 -8.41 17.61 6.94
N GLY A 110 -9.59 17.03 6.67
CA GLY A 110 -10.59 17.63 5.79
C GLY A 110 -10.15 17.76 4.33
N TYR A 111 -9.52 16.71 3.79
CA TYR A 111 -9.07 16.62 2.39
C TYR A 111 -10.11 15.98 1.47
N PHE A 112 -11.35 15.80 1.95
CA PHE A 112 -12.48 15.32 1.15
C PHE A 112 -12.62 16.08 -0.18
N PHE A 113 -12.82 15.33 -1.27
CA PHE A 113 -12.91 15.83 -2.66
C PHE A 113 -11.66 16.58 -3.19
N ARG A 114 -10.55 16.56 -2.44
CA ARG A 114 -9.28 17.17 -2.83
C ARG A 114 -8.08 16.34 -2.36
N THR A 115 -8.26 15.02 -2.29
CA THR A 115 -7.25 14.08 -1.79
C THR A 115 -5.87 14.37 -2.40
N PRO A 116 -4.83 14.56 -1.57
CA PRO A 116 -3.51 14.95 -2.04
C PRO A 116 -2.69 13.76 -2.55
N GLU A 117 -1.60 14.05 -3.26
CA GLU A 117 -0.54 13.07 -3.54
C GLU A 117 0.02 12.52 -2.23
N ALA A 118 0.41 13.42 -1.33
CA ALA A 118 1.20 13.09 -0.16
C ALA A 118 0.83 13.89 1.07
N TYR A 119 1.24 13.39 2.24
CA TYR A 119 1.31 14.15 3.49
C TYR A 119 2.43 13.61 4.40
N ASP A 120 2.91 14.49 5.29
CA ASP A 120 3.93 14.16 6.30
C ASP A 120 3.31 13.53 7.57
N SER A 121 4.13 13.26 8.58
CA SER A 121 3.71 12.74 9.90
C SER A 121 2.78 13.68 10.68
N ARG A 122 2.75 14.97 10.33
CA ARG A 122 1.79 15.94 10.87
C ARG A 122 0.51 15.95 10.04
N GLY A 123 0.42 15.20 8.95
CA GLY A 123 -0.70 15.19 8.03
C GLY A 123 -0.80 16.45 7.18
N LEU A 124 0.24 17.27 7.10
CA LEU A 124 0.29 18.42 6.19
C LEU A 124 0.55 17.93 4.77
N TYR A 125 -0.25 18.39 3.82
CA TYR A 125 -0.30 17.80 2.48
C TYR A 125 0.62 18.47 1.46
N ARG A 126 0.97 17.72 0.42
CA ARG A 126 1.56 18.22 -0.83
C ARG A 126 0.67 17.81 -2.02
N ALA A 127 0.44 18.76 -2.93
CA ALA A 127 -0.33 18.59 -4.17
C ALA A 127 -1.75 18.01 -3.96
N SER A 128 -2.71 18.85 -3.54
CA SER A 128 -4.14 18.48 -3.45
C SER A 128 -4.78 18.19 -4.82
N MET A 129 -5.96 17.56 -4.81
CA MET A 129 -6.75 17.24 -6.01
C MET A 129 -5.95 16.37 -6.99
N TYR A 130 -5.32 15.32 -6.47
CA TYR A 130 -4.34 14.53 -7.20
C TYR A 130 -4.96 13.27 -7.83
N MET A 131 -4.34 12.80 -8.91
CA MET A 131 -4.82 11.63 -9.66
C MET A 131 -4.53 10.31 -8.95
N ARG A 132 -3.33 10.17 -8.37
CA ARG A 132 -2.81 8.91 -7.81
C ARG A 132 -3.74 8.22 -6.78
N PRO A 133 -4.46 8.93 -5.87
CA PRO A 133 -5.41 8.29 -4.95
C PRO A 133 -6.52 7.48 -5.65
N GLY A 134 -6.74 7.66 -6.95
CA GLY A 134 -7.63 6.81 -7.75
C GLY A 134 -7.25 5.32 -7.76
N SER A 135 -6.02 4.98 -7.37
CA SER A 135 -5.57 3.59 -7.21
C SER A 135 -6.36 2.79 -6.17
N ILE A 136 -7.16 3.41 -5.31
CA ILE A 136 -8.08 2.71 -4.39
C ILE A 136 -8.96 1.68 -5.12
N TRP A 137 -9.36 1.94 -6.36
CA TRP A 137 -10.17 1.02 -7.16
C TRP A 137 -9.46 -0.29 -7.50
N SER A 138 -8.13 -0.34 -7.43
CA SER A 138 -7.39 -1.59 -7.59
C SER A 138 -7.66 -2.60 -6.46
N MET A 139 -8.16 -2.16 -5.30
CA MET A 139 -8.57 -3.07 -4.23
C MET A 139 -9.80 -3.92 -4.64
N GLU A 140 -10.74 -3.33 -5.39
CA GLU A 140 -11.92 -4.02 -5.91
C GLU A 140 -11.57 -4.98 -7.06
N MET A 141 -10.62 -4.59 -7.91
CA MET A 141 -10.15 -5.46 -9.01
C MET A 141 -9.56 -6.77 -8.48
N THR A 142 -8.81 -6.69 -7.39
CA THR A 142 -8.16 -7.83 -6.74
C THR A 142 -9.14 -8.79 -6.07
N GLY A 143 -10.22 -8.28 -5.46
CA GLY A 143 -11.24 -9.11 -4.81
C GLY A 143 -11.97 -10.05 -5.78
N ASN A 144 -12.21 -9.58 -7.00
CA ASN A 144 -12.99 -10.30 -8.01
C ASN A 144 -12.19 -11.37 -8.77
N GLN A 145 -10.87 -11.19 -8.93
CA GLN A 145 -10.04 -12.10 -9.74
C GLN A 145 -9.91 -13.51 -9.13
N ARG A 146 -9.83 -13.65 -7.81
CA ARG A 146 -9.79 -14.98 -7.17
C ARG A 146 -11.13 -15.71 -7.26
N GLN A 147 -12.27 -14.99 -7.25
CA GLN A 147 -13.58 -15.58 -7.50
C GLN A 147 -13.69 -16.08 -8.95
N THR A 148 -13.32 -15.26 -9.93
CA THR A 148 -13.35 -15.66 -11.35
C THR A 148 -12.38 -16.80 -11.67
N LEU A 149 -11.18 -16.82 -11.07
CA LEU A 149 -10.23 -17.94 -11.22
C LEU A 149 -10.67 -19.21 -10.50
N ALA A 150 -11.40 -19.11 -9.39
CA ALA A 150 -12.00 -20.26 -8.71
C ALA A 150 -13.17 -20.84 -9.49
N GLU A 151 -14.01 -19.99 -10.09
CA GLU A 151 -15.18 -20.37 -10.90
C GLU A 151 -14.82 -20.94 -12.29
N SER A 152 -13.65 -20.57 -12.82
CA SER A 152 -13.15 -21.05 -14.12
C SER A 152 -12.37 -22.38 -14.05
N LYS A 153 -12.11 -22.91 -12.84
CA LYS A 153 -11.58 -24.28 -12.71
C LYS A 153 -12.71 -25.27 -13.00
N PRO A 154 -12.58 -26.15 -14.02
CA PRO A 154 -13.60 -27.16 -14.26
C PRO A 154 -13.72 -28.03 -13.02
N SER A 155 -14.96 -28.24 -12.56
CA SER A 155 -15.28 -29.20 -11.51
C SER A 155 -14.74 -30.56 -11.94
N GLY A 156 -13.65 -31.02 -11.30
CA GLY A 156 -13.04 -32.30 -11.61
C GLY A 156 -14.08 -33.42 -11.57
N LYS A 157 -14.12 -34.21 -12.63
CA LYS A 157 -14.65 -35.58 -12.59
C LYS A 157 -13.54 -36.52 -12.14
#